data_AF-A0A9W9EL34-F1
#
_entry.id   AF-A0A9W9EL34-F1
#
_cell.length_a   1.000
_cell.length_b   1.000
_cell.length_c   1.000
_cell.angle_alpha   90.00
_cell.angle_beta   90.00
_cell.angle_gamma   90.00
#
_symmetry.space_group_name_H-M   'P 1'
#
loop_
_entity.id
_entity.type
_entity.pdbx_description
1 polymer ?
#
loop_
_entity_poly.entity_id
_entity_poly.type
_entity_poly.pdbx_seq_one_letter_code
_entity_poly.pdbx_strand_id
1 'polypeptide(L)'
;MPGPETSQSLEDYIQRIPGHEHFYDKHEGAVKHESTSQLQPGVLNRILFYPGSFNPPHISHLALLQHIMKSGSDMNFIATVIFPADDAFIEKKLGEEAEDFILSKEERVRLWRGHGRDAPFWTYGGSIMEWQAFKAELIQEVAKDGFQLDISVLGGPDRMVDVDKGPPGQWGYNEWVFSDFSRDIEDYTPGSAMKQLESYEPWTPVVMNRKKSRQAAETVVSYIIAGMYMTGPKNTANMLKKVPSMKEPMIEDWFNNSESSTSTAWVCRRKDSPKATMLFIPKVEDEEESEAPRTSSSAIRELIKNAPPGKLEGRLSGKVLHPDILCEILSERGLC
;
A
#
# COMPACT_ATOMS: atom_id res chain seq x y z
N MET A 1 4.64 -3.89 38.23
CA MET A 1 3.23 -3.48 38.03
C MET A 1 2.97 -3.52 36.54
N PRO A 2 2.05 -4.35 36.04
CA PRO A 2 1.65 -4.29 34.64
C PRO A 2 0.74 -3.06 34.48
N GLY A 3 1.13 -2.11 33.61
CA GLY A 3 0.28 -0.98 33.22
C GLY A 3 -0.88 -1.47 32.33
N PRO A 4 -1.97 -0.69 32.19
CA PRO A 4 -3.15 -1.14 31.45
C PRO A 4 -2.81 -1.39 29.98
N GLU A 5 -3.02 -2.63 29.53
CA GLU A 5 -3.06 -3.06 28.13
C GLU A 5 -4.30 -2.50 27.42
N THR A 6 -4.44 -1.18 27.32
CA THR A 6 -5.40 -0.60 26.37
C THR A 6 -4.71 -0.50 25.03
N SER A 7 -5.00 -1.47 24.14
CA SER A 7 -4.76 -1.31 22.70
C SER A 7 -5.33 0.04 22.28
N GLN A 8 -4.48 0.94 21.81
CA GLN A 8 -4.88 2.27 21.38
C GLN A 8 -5.04 2.26 19.86
N SER A 9 -6.23 2.64 19.39
CA SER A 9 -6.50 2.74 17.96
C SER A 9 -5.99 4.07 17.41
N LEU A 10 -5.60 4.08 16.14
CA LEU A 10 -5.21 5.32 15.46
C LEU A 10 -6.36 6.32 15.46
N GLU A 11 -7.59 5.84 15.38
CA GLU A 11 -8.80 6.65 15.47
C GLU A 11 -8.93 7.40 16.80
N ASP A 12 -8.53 6.79 17.92
CA ASP A 12 -8.57 7.45 19.23
C ASP A 12 -7.62 8.65 19.27
N TYR A 13 -6.46 8.53 18.63
CA TYR A 13 -5.51 9.63 18.53
C TYR A 13 -6.01 10.75 17.63
N ILE A 14 -6.61 10.43 16.49
CA ILE A 14 -7.19 11.42 15.58
C ILE A 14 -8.26 12.26 16.29
N GLN A 15 -9.09 11.62 17.12
CA GLN A 15 -10.14 12.31 17.89
C GLN A 15 -9.61 13.25 18.98
N ARG A 16 -8.34 13.13 19.38
CA ARG A 16 -7.71 14.05 20.35
C ARG A 16 -7.25 15.35 19.71
N ILE A 17 -7.17 15.42 18.38
CA ILE A 17 -6.67 16.57 17.64
C ILE A 17 -7.86 17.47 17.24
N PRO A 18 -8.03 18.66 17.86
CA PRO A 18 -9.20 19.51 17.63
C PRO A 18 -9.30 20.01 16.18
N GLY A 19 -10.50 20.12 15.64
CA GLY A 19 -10.73 20.64 14.29
C GLY A 19 -10.51 19.61 13.17
N HIS A 20 -10.13 18.38 13.54
CA HIS A 20 -9.92 17.27 12.61
C HIS A 20 -11.04 16.23 12.70
N GLU A 21 -12.20 16.57 13.28
CA GLU A 21 -13.32 15.63 13.46
C GLU A 21 -13.93 15.18 12.12
N HIS A 22 -13.90 16.06 11.11
CA HIS A 22 -14.34 15.79 9.75
C HIS A 22 -13.35 14.92 8.94
N PHE A 23 -12.15 14.67 9.47
CA PHE A 23 -11.20 13.70 8.90
C PHE A 23 -11.75 12.27 9.07
N TYR A 24 -12.74 12.12 9.96
CA TYR A 24 -13.46 10.89 10.20
C TYR A 24 -14.95 11.09 9.85
N ASP A 25 -15.32 10.83 8.60
CA ASP A 25 -16.72 10.70 8.24
C ASP A 25 -17.31 9.49 8.99
N LYS A 26 -18.03 9.74 10.07
CA LYS A 26 -18.80 8.73 10.80
C LYS A 26 -20.01 8.36 9.95
N HIS A 27 -19.83 7.48 8.98
CA HIS A 27 -20.99 6.80 8.39
C HIS A 27 -21.58 5.84 9.44
N GLU A 28 -22.84 6.08 9.81
CA GLU A 28 -23.62 5.13 10.59
C GLU A 28 -23.65 3.78 9.87
N GLY A 29 -23.12 2.73 10.52
CA GLY A 29 -23.06 1.38 9.95
C GLY A 29 -21.70 0.91 9.45
N ALA A 30 -20.64 1.74 9.52
CA ALA A 30 -19.29 1.28 9.21
C ALA A 30 -18.84 0.19 10.19
N VAL A 31 -18.53 -1.00 9.67
CA VAL A 31 -17.99 -2.12 10.47
C VAL A 31 -16.65 -1.69 11.05
N LYS A 32 -16.52 -1.71 12.39
CA LYS A 32 -15.23 -1.55 13.07
C LYS A 32 -14.34 -2.72 12.66
N HIS A 33 -13.39 -2.48 11.76
CA HIS A 33 -12.30 -3.43 11.52
C HIS A 33 -11.32 -3.31 12.68
N GLU A 34 -11.49 -4.18 13.68
CA GLU A 34 -10.74 -4.12 14.94
C GLU A 34 -9.22 -4.34 14.78
N SER A 35 -8.73 -4.87 13.64
CA SER A 35 -7.35 -5.36 13.54
C SER A 35 -6.33 -4.45 12.85
N THR A 36 -6.71 -3.59 11.90
CA THR A 36 -5.72 -2.87 11.07
C THR A 36 -5.26 -1.56 11.69
N SER A 37 -6.13 -0.79 12.35
CA SER A 37 -5.79 0.54 12.87
C SER A 37 -5.17 0.54 14.26
N GLN A 38 -4.84 -0.62 14.83
CA GLN A 38 -4.29 -0.73 16.18
C GLN A 38 -2.79 -0.41 16.17
N LEU A 39 -2.37 0.47 17.06
CA LEU A 39 -0.95 0.75 17.23
C LEU A 39 -0.26 -0.40 17.98
N GLN A 40 0.90 -0.80 17.47
CA GLN A 40 1.73 -1.83 18.07
C GLN A 40 2.91 -1.20 18.83
N PRO A 41 3.11 -1.55 20.11
CA PRO A 41 4.23 -1.04 20.90
C PRO A 41 5.55 -1.69 20.46
N GLY A 42 6.65 -0.94 20.59
CA GLY A 42 8.01 -1.45 20.31
C GLY A 42 8.35 -1.63 18.83
N VAL A 43 7.42 -1.34 17.92
CA VAL A 43 7.63 -1.34 16.47
C VAL A 43 7.27 0.02 15.87
N LEU A 44 7.79 0.29 14.67
CA LEU A 44 7.37 1.45 13.90
C LEU A 44 5.99 1.20 13.28
N ASN A 45 4.99 1.99 13.66
CA ASN A 45 3.68 2.02 13.01
C ASN A 45 3.76 2.92 11.78
N ARG A 46 3.13 2.51 10.68
CA ARG A 46 3.16 3.26 9.43
C ARG A 46 1.77 3.57 8.92
N ILE A 47 1.58 4.80 8.43
CA ILE A 47 0.45 5.13 7.55
C ILE A 47 0.97 5.18 6.12
N LEU A 48 0.33 4.44 5.23
CA LEU A 48 0.62 4.49 3.80
C LEU A 48 -0.10 5.68 3.18
N PHE A 49 0.63 6.73 2.81
CA PHE A 49 0.09 7.89 2.11
C PHE A 49 0.15 7.66 0.60
N TYR A 50 -1.00 7.63 -0.06
CA TYR A 50 -1.13 7.36 -1.49
C TYR A 50 -1.65 8.60 -2.24
N PRO A 51 -0.76 9.53 -2.62
CA PRO A 51 -1.13 10.70 -3.40
C PRO A 51 -1.30 10.36 -4.88
N GLY A 52 -2.30 10.96 -5.52
CA GLY A 52 -2.51 10.77 -6.95
C GLY A 52 -3.44 11.80 -7.56
N SER A 53 -3.34 11.99 -8.87
CA SER A 53 -4.31 12.83 -9.59
C SER A 53 -5.69 12.20 -9.53
N PHE A 54 -5.80 10.87 -9.68
CA PHE A 54 -7.05 10.12 -9.64
C PHE A 54 -8.17 10.77 -10.48
N ASN A 55 -7.88 11.15 -11.74
CA ASN A 55 -8.81 11.88 -12.61
C ASN A 55 -9.21 11.05 -13.84
N PRO A 56 -10.10 10.03 -13.72
CA PRO A 56 -10.75 9.52 -12.50
C PRO A 56 -9.93 8.42 -11.79
N PRO A 57 -10.27 8.03 -10.54
CA PRO A 57 -9.74 6.81 -9.92
C PRO A 57 -10.24 5.56 -10.64
N HIS A 58 -9.50 4.46 -10.52
CA HIS A 58 -9.74 3.26 -11.32
C HIS A 58 -9.22 1.99 -10.65
N ILE A 59 -9.66 0.84 -11.16
CA ILE A 59 -9.42 -0.46 -10.53
C ILE A 59 -7.93 -0.77 -10.33
N SER A 60 -7.05 -0.32 -11.22
CA SER A 60 -5.60 -0.51 -11.06
C SER A 60 -5.03 0.24 -9.86
N HIS A 61 -5.59 1.40 -9.49
CA HIS A 61 -5.17 2.13 -8.30
C HIS A 61 -5.50 1.33 -7.03
N LEU A 62 -6.71 0.76 -6.96
CA LEU A 62 -7.14 -0.09 -5.85
C LEU A 62 -6.34 -1.39 -5.80
N ALA A 63 -6.12 -2.04 -6.94
CA ALA A 63 -5.37 -3.29 -7.02
C ALA A 63 -3.91 -3.11 -6.60
N LEU A 64 -3.26 -2.01 -7.00
CA LEU A 64 -1.92 -1.65 -6.51
C LEU A 64 -1.93 -1.51 -4.98
N LEU A 65 -2.90 -0.78 -4.43
CA LEU A 65 -2.98 -0.54 -3.00
C LEU A 65 -3.18 -1.85 -2.22
N GLN A 66 -4.07 -2.72 -2.69
CA GLN A 66 -4.28 -4.05 -2.12
C GLN A 66 -3.03 -4.92 -2.19
N HIS A 67 -2.30 -4.87 -3.31
CA HIS A 67 -1.02 -5.56 -3.46
C HIS A 67 0.00 -5.08 -2.42
N ILE A 68 0.18 -3.77 -2.25
CA ILE A 68 1.11 -3.23 -1.25
C ILE A 68 0.71 -3.63 0.17
N MET A 69 -0.57 -3.54 0.52
CA MET A 69 -1.05 -3.91 1.87
C MET A 69 -0.88 -5.41 2.14
N LYS A 70 -1.10 -6.27 1.14
CA LYS A 70 -0.94 -7.72 1.24
C LYS A 70 0.53 -8.13 1.32
N SER A 71 1.36 -7.60 0.41
CA SER A 71 2.78 -7.95 0.29
C SER A 71 3.65 -7.27 1.33
N GLY A 72 3.23 -6.10 1.83
CA GLY A 72 3.92 -5.26 2.80
C GLY A 72 3.58 -5.52 4.26
N SER A 73 3.00 -6.67 4.63
CA SER A 73 2.43 -6.85 5.98
C SER A 73 3.46 -6.72 7.12
N ASP A 74 4.73 -7.06 6.85
CA ASP A 74 5.84 -6.88 7.81
C ASP A 74 6.20 -5.41 8.05
N MET A 75 5.72 -4.48 7.23
CA MET A 75 5.95 -3.05 7.43
C MET A 75 5.07 -2.44 8.51
N ASN A 76 4.12 -3.19 9.05
CA ASN A 76 3.19 -2.68 10.06
C ASN A 76 2.45 -1.41 9.56
N PHE A 77 1.91 -1.48 8.33
CA PHE A 77 0.97 -0.49 7.83
C PHE A 77 -0.35 -0.63 8.58
N ILE A 78 -0.67 0.37 9.42
CA ILE A 78 -1.87 0.36 10.25
C ILE A 78 -3.05 1.10 9.61
N ALA A 79 -2.77 1.99 8.66
CA ALA A 79 -3.79 2.68 7.89
C ALA A 79 -3.24 3.12 6.53
N THR A 80 -4.16 3.47 5.64
CA THR A 80 -3.82 4.08 4.35
C THR A 80 -4.60 5.37 4.19
N VAL A 81 -3.91 6.43 3.78
CA VAL A 81 -4.52 7.69 3.37
C VAL A 81 -4.40 7.86 1.86
N ILE A 82 -5.53 7.77 1.17
CA ILE A 82 -5.66 8.11 -0.23
C ILE A 82 -5.82 9.62 -0.32
N PHE A 83 -4.91 10.26 -1.06
CA PHE A 83 -4.89 11.71 -1.20
C PHE A 83 -5.09 12.11 -2.67
N PRO A 84 -6.32 12.42 -3.08
CA PRO A 84 -6.55 13.13 -4.33
C PRO A 84 -5.83 14.47 -4.31
N ALA A 85 -4.92 14.68 -5.28
CA ALA A 85 -4.13 15.90 -5.39
C ALA A 85 -5.02 17.14 -5.51
N ASP A 86 -4.56 18.31 -5.07
CA ASP A 86 -5.33 19.56 -5.15
C ASP A 86 -5.63 19.95 -6.61
N ASP A 87 -6.77 20.60 -6.87
CA ASP A 87 -7.23 20.90 -8.23
C ASP A 87 -6.23 21.75 -9.02
N ALA A 88 -5.63 22.76 -8.38
CA ALA A 88 -4.56 23.57 -8.97
C ALA A 88 -3.34 22.75 -9.44
N PHE A 89 -3.03 21.63 -8.75
CA PHE A 89 -1.97 20.73 -9.19
C PHE A 89 -2.37 19.97 -10.46
N ILE A 90 -3.63 19.54 -10.56
CA ILE A 90 -4.13 18.80 -11.71
C ILE A 90 -4.23 19.70 -12.94
N GLU A 91 -4.77 20.91 -12.77
CA GLU A 91 -4.83 21.93 -13.83
C GLU A 91 -3.43 22.19 -14.40
N LYS A 92 -2.44 22.44 -13.53
CA LYS A 92 -1.05 22.62 -13.95
C LYS A 92 -0.47 21.39 -14.65
N LYS A 93 -0.79 20.19 -14.17
CA LYS A 93 -0.26 18.93 -14.71
C LYS A 93 -0.83 18.61 -16.09
N LEU A 94 -2.11 18.86 -16.30
CA LEU A 94 -2.80 18.57 -17.56
C LEU A 94 -2.59 19.68 -18.60
N GLY A 95 -2.27 20.91 -18.17
CA GLY A 95 -1.94 22.00 -19.09
C GLY A 95 -3.09 22.26 -20.05
N GLU A 96 -2.82 22.29 -21.36
CA GLU A 96 -3.84 22.49 -22.40
C GLU A 96 -4.82 21.29 -22.52
N GLU A 97 -4.44 20.08 -22.08
CA GLU A 97 -5.36 18.93 -21.99
C GLU A 97 -6.42 19.08 -20.88
N ALA A 98 -6.34 20.15 -20.07
CA ALA A 98 -7.31 20.47 -19.03
C ALA A 98 -8.70 20.81 -19.58
N GLU A 99 -8.79 21.30 -20.82
CA GLU A 99 -10.06 21.75 -21.42
C GLU A 99 -11.05 20.58 -21.63
N ASP A 100 -10.55 19.35 -21.68
CA ASP A 100 -11.33 18.20 -22.09
C ASP A 100 -12.13 17.55 -20.95
N PHE A 101 -11.58 17.46 -19.73
CA PHE A 101 -12.24 16.86 -18.56
C PHE A 101 -11.36 16.87 -17.28
N ILE A 102 -11.67 17.73 -16.31
CA ILE A 102 -11.08 17.69 -14.95
C ILE A 102 -12.18 17.50 -13.90
N LEU A 103 -12.10 16.39 -13.17
CA LEU A 103 -12.90 16.19 -11.96
C LEU A 103 -12.32 17.01 -10.82
N SER A 104 -13.22 17.68 -10.09
CA SER A 104 -12.84 18.41 -8.88
C SER A 104 -12.31 17.45 -7.82
N LYS A 105 -11.59 17.97 -6.83
CA LYS A 105 -11.11 17.15 -5.71
C LYS A 105 -12.25 16.48 -4.98
N GLU A 106 -13.35 17.20 -4.77
CA GLU A 106 -14.56 16.68 -4.15
C GLU A 106 -15.15 15.49 -4.93
N GLU A 107 -15.26 15.60 -6.25
CA GLU A 107 -15.74 14.49 -7.10
C GLU A 107 -14.80 13.29 -7.07
N ARG A 108 -13.49 13.51 -7.09
CA ARG A 108 -12.49 12.43 -7.00
C ARG A 108 -12.51 11.76 -5.64
N VAL A 109 -12.76 12.52 -4.56
CA VAL A 109 -12.99 11.99 -3.22
C VAL A 109 -14.27 11.16 -3.20
N ARG A 110 -15.37 11.67 -3.76
CA ARG A 110 -16.65 10.96 -3.89
C ARG A 110 -16.47 9.64 -4.64
N LEU A 111 -15.73 9.64 -5.74
CA LEU A 111 -15.42 8.43 -6.53
C LEU A 111 -14.50 7.43 -5.83
N TRP A 112 -13.74 7.84 -4.82
CA TRP A 112 -12.97 6.89 -4.00
C TRP A 112 -13.79 6.38 -2.81
N ARG A 113 -14.71 7.20 -2.29
CA ARG A 113 -15.60 6.83 -1.18
C ARG A 113 -16.75 5.95 -1.63
N GLY A 114 -17.14 6.00 -2.90
CA GLY A 114 -18.21 5.15 -3.39
C GLY A 114 -19.53 5.36 -2.65
N HIS A 115 -20.17 4.24 -2.32
CA HIS A 115 -21.40 4.17 -1.51
C HIS A 115 -21.13 4.02 -0.01
N GLY A 116 -19.87 4.08 0.44
CA GLY A 116 -19.48 3.86 1.82
C GLY A 116 -18.03 3.40 1.97
N ARG A 117 -17.56 3.31 3.21
CA ARG A 117 -16.15 3.03 3.49
C ARG A 117 -15.81 1.54 3.38
N ASP A 118 -14.93 1.20 2.45
CA ASP A 118 -14.13 -0.02 2.52
C ASP A 118 -12.92 0.25 3.46
N ALA A 119 -12.97 -0.28 4.68
CA ALA A 119 -11.81 -0.23 5.58
C ALA A 119 -10.67 -1.10 5.00
N PRO A 120 -9.38 -0.70 5.12
CA PRO A 120 -8.80 0.36 5.95
C PRO A 120 -8.36 1.61 5.15
N PHE A 121 -9.11 2.02 4.14
CA PHE A 121 -8.72 3.15 3.28
C PHE A 121 -9.39 4.47 3.72
N TRP A 122 -8.60 5.54 3.87
CA TRP A 122 -9.07 6.88 4.20
C TRP A 122 -8.87 7.82 3.02
N THR A 123 -9.98 8.24 2.40
CA THR A 123 -9.93 9.22 1.33
C THR A 123 -9.98 10.63 1.90
N TYR A 124 -8.84 11.34 1.82
CA TYR A 124 -8.66 12.65 2.41
C TYR A 124 -9.03 13.78 1.45
N GLY A 125 -10.03 14.58 1.84
CA GLY A 125 -10.58 15.67 1.02
C GLY A 125 -9.96 17.05 1.27
N GLY A 126 -9.18 17.24 2.34
CA GLY A 126 -8.52 18.52 2.62
C GLY A 126 -7.28 18.76 1.75
N SER A 127 -6.74 19.97 1.81
CA SER A 127 -5.54 20.40 1.07
C SER A 127 -4.26 19.71 1.55
N ILE A 128 -3.20 19.77 0.74
CA ILE A 128 -1.90 19.23 1.15
C ILE A 128 -1.34 19.95 2.38
N MET A 129 -1.60 21.25 2.53
CA MET A 129 -1.13 22.02 3.68
C MET A 129 -1.80 21.56 4.98
N GLU A 130 -3.13 21.37 4.95
CA GLU A 130 -3.88 20.84 6.10
C GLU A 130 -3.42 19.42 6.45
N TRP A 131 -3.17 18.58 5.45
CA TRP A 131 -2.62 17.24 5.68
C TRP A 131 -1.26 17.28 6.38
N GLN A 132 -0.35 18.16 5.95
CA GLN A 132 0.98 18.26 6.56
C GLN A 132 0.93 18.73 8.01
N ALA A 133 0.06 19.69 8.31
CA ALA A 133 -0.19 20.15 9.68
C ALA A 133 -0.74 19.01 10.55
N PHE A 134 -1.82 18.38 10.10
CA PHE A 134 -2.44 17.24 10.77
C PHE A 134 -1.48 16.09 11.02
N LYS A 135 -0.69 15.71 10.00
CA LYS A 135 0.32 14.65 10.09
C LYS A 135 1.32 14.93 11.23
N ALA A 136 1.82 16.17 11.32
CA ALA A 136 2.79 16.53 12.34
C ALA A 136 2.19 16.44 13.74
N GLU A 137 0.94 16.89 13.92
CA GLU A 137 0.21 16.80 15.18
C GLU A 137 -0.09 15.35 15.57
N LEU A 138 -0.51 14.52 14.61
CA LEU A 138 -0.81 13.10 14.84
C LEU A 138 0.42 12.32 15.28
N ILE A 139 1.57 12.53 14.63
CA ILE A 139 2.84 11.90 15.04
C ILE A 139 3.22 12.32 16.46
N GLN A 140 3.07 13.60 16.80
CA GLN A 140 3.37 14.10 18.15
C GLN A 140 2.42 13.52 19.19
N GLU A 141 1.13 13.45 18.90
CA GLU A 141 0.11 12.95 19.81
C GLU A 141 0.32 11.45 20.10
N VAL A 142 0.60 10.65 19.08
CA VAL A 142 0.93 9.24 19.22
C VAL A 142 2.23 9.01 20.01
N ALA A 143 3.24 9.87 19.80
CA ALA A 143 4.52 9.78 20.50
C ALA A 143 4.41 10.02 22.01
N LYS A 144 3.41 10.80 22.49
CA LYS A 144 3.19 11.05 23.93
C LYS A 144 2.95 9.77 24.73
N ASP A 145 2.36 8.76 24.08
CA ASP A 145 2.05 7.47 24.69
C ASP A 145 3.14 6.41 24.41
N GLY A 146 4.28 6.81 23.85
CA GLY A 146 5.45 5.94 23.64
C GLY A 146 5.39 5.09 22.36
N PHE A 147 4.39 5.30 21.51
CA PHE A 147 4.33 4.67 20.19
C PHE A 147 5.19 5.43 19.16
N GLN A 148 5.69 4.72 18.16
CA GLN A 148 6.37 5.30 17.02
C GLN A 148 5.44 5.27 15.81
N LEU A 149 5.28 6.41 15.14
CA LEU A 149 4.47 6.56 13.93
C LEU A 149 5.27 7.31 12.87
N ASP A 150 5.28 6.80 11.65
CA ASP A 150 5.81 7.50 10.47
C ASP A 150 4.87 7.32 9.26
N ILE A 151 5.12 8.10 8.20
CA ILE A 151 4.33 8.07 6.97
C ILE A 151 5.21 7.61 5.81
N SER A 152 4.74 6.59 5.10
CA SER A 152 5.38 6.05 3.90
C SER A 152 4.58 6.47 2.67
N VAL A 153 5.22 6.96 1.62
CA VAL A 153 4.52 7.42 0.42
C VAL A 153 4.50 6.34 -0.63
N LEU A 154 3.31 5.97 -1.12
CA LEU A 154 3.17 5.12 -2.30
C LEU A 154 3.32 5.97 -3.56
N GLY A 155 4.42 5.76 -4.28
CA GLY A 155 4.73 6.42 -5.55
C GLY A 155 4.43 5.55 -6.76
N GLY A 156 4.05 6.19 -7.87
CA GLY A 156 4.08 5.55 -9.18
C GLY A 156 5.54 5.29 -9.62
N PRO A 157 5.80 4.22 -10.40
CA PRO A 157 7.15 3.88 -10.83
C PRO A 157 7.84 5.00 -11.64
N ASP A 158 7.07 5.82 -12.36
CA ASP A 158 7.52 7.00 -13.10
C ASP A 158 8.20 8.05 -12.20
N ARG A 159 7.90 8.05 -10.91
CA ARG A 159 8.45 9.01 -9.94
C ARG A 159 9.79 8.60 -9.34
N MET A 160 10.25 7.37 -9.57
CA MET A 160 11.49 6.89 -8.94
C MET A 160 12.70 7.74 -9.35
N VAL A 161 12.75 8.17 -10.61
CA VAL A 161 13.81 9.07 -11.14
C VAL A 161 13.72 10.46 -10.51
N ASP A 162 12.51 10.99 -10.33
CA ASP A 162 12.31 12.29 -9.68
C ASP A 162 12.77 12.26 -8.24
N VAL A 163 12.49 11.17 -7.51
CA VAL A 163 12.88 11.02 -6.10
C VAL A 163 14.38 10.77 -5.95
N ASP A 164 15.03 10.11 -6.92
CA ASP A 164 16.50 9.97 -6.93
C ASP A 164 17.19 11.34 -7.04
N LYS A 165 16.67 12.22 -7.90
CA LYS A 165 17.24 13.55 -8.17
C LYS A 165 16.81 14.63 -7.16
N GLY A 166 15.64 14.46 -6.54
CA GLY A 166 15.06 15.44 -5.62
C GLY A 166 15.74 15.44 -4.24
N PRO A 167 15.67 16.56 -3.49
CA PRO A 167 16.06 16.55 -2.09
C PRO A 167 15.13 15.61 -1.30
N PRO A 168 15.65 14.90 -0.27
CA PRO A 168 14.80 14.10 0.58
C PRO A 168 13.75 15.00 1.23
N GLY A 169 12.47 14.65 1.07
CA GLY A 169 11.40 15.34 1.77
C GLY A 169 10.89 16.64 1.16
N GLN A 170 10.87 16.83 -0.17
CA GLN A 170 10.04 17.91 -0.77
C GLN A 170 8.55 17.84 -0.32
N TRP A 171 8.13 16.65 0.14
CA TRP A 171 6.83 16.39 0.75
C TRP A 171 6.93 16.03 2.26
N GLY A 172 8.12 16.16 2.86
CA GLY A 172 8.38 15.85 4.27
C GLY A 172 8.21 14.37 4.64
N TYR A 173 8.53 13.46 3.72
CA TYR A 173 8.46 12.02 3.93
C TYR A 173 9.83 11.36 3.78
N ASN A 174 10.12 10.43 4.68
CA ASN A 174 11.39 9.71 4.72
C ASN A 174 11.31 8.41 3.92
N GLU A 175 10.17 7.75 3.87
CA GLU A 175 10.03 6.45 3.23
C GLU A 175 9.17 6.53 1.96
N TRP A 176 9.69 6.04 0.84
CA TRP A 176 8.97 5.86 -0.41
C TRP A 176 8.77 4.38 -0.70
N VAL A 177 7.59 4.01 -1.16
CA VAL A 177 7.20 2.65 -1.54
C VAL A 177 6.80 2.66 -3.01
N PHE A 178 7.36 1.75 -3.78
CA PHE A 178 7.10 1.57 -5.21
C PHE A 178 6.76 0.12 -5.53
N SER A 179 6.10 -0.10 -6.66
CA SER A 179 5.82 -1.43 -7.19
C SER A 179 5.61 -1.37 -8.71
N ASP A 180 5.95 -2.44 -9.40
CA ASP A 180 5.68 -2.65 -10.83
C ASP A 180 4.31 -3.30 -11.09
N PHE A 181 3.49 -3.47 -10.05
CA PHE A 181 2.21 -4.16 -10.14
C PHE A 181 1.25 -3.54 -11.17
N SER A 182 1.09 -2.21 -11.16
CA SER A 182 0.13 -1.54 -12.07
C SER A 182 0.74 -1.03 -13.37
N ARG A 183 2.07 -0.92 -13.42
CA ARG A 183 2.84 -0.39 -14.55
C ARG A 183 4.24 -0.96 -14.53
N ASP A 184 4.72 -1.34 -15.71
CA ASP A 184 6.09 -1.81 -15.88
C ASP A 184 7.09 -0.67 -15.55
N ILE A 185 8.21 -1.02 -14.92
CA ILE A 185 9.36 -0.12 -14.75
C ILE A 185 10.32 -0.41 -15.89
N GLU A 186 10.62 0.59 -16.73
CA GLU A 186 11.42 0.43 -17.95
C GLU A 186 12.79 -0.25 -17.71
N ASP A 187 13.34 -0.12 -16.50
CA ASP A 187 14.65 -0.66 -16.11
C ASP A 187 14.58 -1.77 -15.04
N TYR A 188 13.41 -2.40 -14.86
CA TYR A 188 13.28 -3.57 -13.97
C TYR A 188 12.78 -4.77 -14.77
N THR A 189 13.49 -5.89 -14.62
CA THR A 189 12.99 -7.20 -15.05
C THR A 189 12.81 -8.02 -13.79
N PRO A 190 11.67 -8.69 -13.59
CA PRO A 190 11.52 -9.63 -12.49
C PRO A 190 12.70 -10.59 -12.40
N GLY A 191 13.25 -10.78 -11.20
CA GLY A 191 14.43 -11.61 -10.97
C GLY A 191 15.78 -10.99 -11.35
N SER A 192 15.81 -9.76 -11.89
CA SER A 192 17.05 -9.01 -12.10
C SER A 192 17.31 -8.01 -10.97
N ALA A 193 18.57 -7.56 -10.85
CA ALA A 193 18.92 -6.51 -9.91
C ALA A 193 18.27 -5.18 -10.33
N MET A 194 17.63 -4.51 -9.38
CA MET A 194 17.07 -3.16 -9.57
C MET A 194 18.15 -2.21 -10.10
N LYS A 195 17.79 -1.34 -11.05
CA LYS A 195 18.69 -0.28 -11.52
C LYS A 195 19.18 0.55 -10.35
N GLN A 196 20.50 0.72 -10.28
CA GLN A 196 21.12 1.50 -9.22
C GLN A 196 20.78 2.99 -9.38
N LEU A 197 20.32 3.59 -8.29
CA LEU A 197 20.06 5.02 -8.18
C LEU A 197 21.32 5.77 -7.76
N GLU A 198 21.52 6.98 -8.27
CA GLU A 198 22.77 7.74 -8.09
C GLU A 198 22.90 8.22 -6.64
N SER A 199 21.79 8.69 -6.06
CA SER A 199 21.76 9.26 -4.71
C SER A 199 21.58 8.22 -3.60
N TYR A 200 21.39 6.94 -3.94
CA TYR A 200 21.10 5.88 -2.98
C TYR A 200 22.21 4.82 -2.93
N GLU A 201 22.32 4.17 -1.78
CA GLU A 201 23.13 2.97 -1.57
C GLU A 201 22.65 1.82 -2.46
N PRO A 202 23.47 0.76 -2.64
CA PRO A 202 23.04 -0.44 -3.34
C PRO A 202 21.74 -1.02 -2.79
N TRP A 203 20.89 -1.50 -3.69
CA TRP A 203 19.69 -2.23 -3.32
C TRP A 203 20.04 -3.48 -2.53
N THR A 204 19.32 -3.70 -1.43
CA THR A 204 19.45 -4.88 -0.58
C THR A 204 18.12 -5.64 -0.57
N PRO A 205 18.14 -6.96 -0.79
CA PRO A 205 16.91 -7.75 -0.73
C PRO A 205 16.43 -7.84 0.73
N VAL A 206 15.13 -7.78 0.92
CA VAL A 206 14.45 -7.94 2.21
C VAL A 206 13.34 -8.97 2.05
N VAL A 207 13.37 -9.98 2.92
CA VAL A 207 12.30 -10.98 2.99
C VAL A 207 11.08 -10.33 3.61
N MET A 208 10.01 -10.24 2.84
CA MET A 208 8.70 -9.78 3.32
C MET A 208 7.83 -10.95 3.79
N ASN A 209 6.84 -10.62 4.61
CA ASN A 209 5.89 -11.55 5.22
C ASN A 209 6.55 -12.68 6.01
N ARG A 210 7.68 -12.40 6.69
CA ARG A 210 8.52 -13.35 7.43
C ARG A 210 7.72 -14.26 8.34
N LYS A 211 6.69 -13.74 9.02
CA LYS A 211 5.79 -14.54 9.86
C LYS A 211 5.04 -15.60 9.05
N LYS A 212 4.43 -15.21 7.93
CA LYS A 212 3.67 -16.10 7.05
C LYS A 212 4.60 -17.12 6.37
N SER A 213 5.75 -16.67 5.91
CA SER A 213 6.79 -17.49 5.30
C SER A 213 7.32 -18.53 6.30
N ARG A 214 7.52 -18.14 7.56
CA ARG A 214 7.88 -19.06 8.64
C ARG A 214 6.78 -20.07 8.96
N GLN A 215 5.50 -19.65 8.97
CA GLN A 215 4.37 -20.57 9.14
C GLN A 215 4.27 -21.59 7.99
N ALA A 216 4.54 -21.15 6.75
CA ALA A 216 4.63 -22.05 5.60
C ALA A 216 5.78 -23.06 5.77
N ALA A 217 6.96 -22.59 6.18
CA ALA A 217 8.11 -23.44 6.49
C ALA A 217 7.78 -24.47 7.58
N GLU A 218 7.14 -24.04 8.67
CA GLU A 218 6.67 -24.91 9.76
C GLU A 218 5.73 -26.00 9.26
N THR A 219 4.84 -25.66 8.32
CA THR A 219 3.88 -26.57 7.71
C THR A 219 4.59 -27.62 6.85
N VAL A 220 5.48 -27.19 5.95
CA VAL A 220 6.26 -28.07 5.07
C VAL A 220 7.15 -29.03 5.87
N VAL A 221 7.90 -28.51 6.84
CA VAL A 221 8.75 -29.33 7.72
C VAL A 221 7.91 -30.35 8.50
N SER A 222 6.70 -29.98 8.93
CA SER A 222 5.80 -30.91 9.61
C SER A 222 5.34 -32.06 8.68
N TYR A 223 5.05 -31.77 7.41
CA TYR A 223 4.74 -32.80 6.41
C TYR A 223 5.93 -33.73 6.11
N ILE A 224 7.14 -33.17 6.00
CA ILE A 224 8.36 -33.97 5.80
C ILE A 224 8.55 -34.94 6.97
N ILE A 225 8.45 -34.45 8.21
CA ILE A 225 8.56 -35.29 9.41
C ILE A 225 7.49 -36.39 9.44
N ALA A 226 6.24 -36.05 9.09
CA ALA A 226 5.16 -37.03 9.00
C ALA A 226 5.46 -38.12 7.94
N GLY A 227 5.94 -37.73 6.76
CA GLY A 227 6.37 -38.67 5.71
C GLY A 227 7.51 -39.58 6.14
N MET A 228 8.53 -39.05 6.84
CA MET A 228 9.61 -39.84 7.43
C MET A 228 9.11 -40.82 8.50
N TYR A 229 8.08 -40.44 9.26
CA TYR A 229 7.48 -41.31 10.26
C TYR A 229 6.74 -42.49 9.60
N MET A 230 6.05 -42.24 8.49
CA MET A 230 5.33 -43.26 7.73
C MET A 230 6.27 -44.29 7.07
N THR A 231 7.45 -43.85 6.62
CA THR A 231 8.42 -44.72 5.92
C THR A 231 9.42 -45.42 6.85
N GLY A 232 9.62 -44.93 8.07
CA GLY A 232 10.61 -45.48 9.01
C GLY A 232 10.42 -45.06 10.46
N PRO A 233 9.32 -45.47 11.14
CA PRO A 233 8.89 -44.89 12.41
C PRO A 233 9.91 -45.02 13.56
N LYS A 234 10.61 -46.16 13.66
CA LYS A 234 11.64 -46.37 14.70
C LYS A 234 12.87 -45.49 14.51
N ASN A 235 13.29 -45.27 13.26
CA ASN A 235 14.45 -44.44 12.95
C ASN A 235 14.14 -42.96 13.16
N THR A 236 12.97 -42.51 12.68
CA THR A 236 12.50 -41.12 12.84
C THR A 236 12.27 -40.78 14.30
N ALA A 237 11.66 -41.67 15.09
CA ALA A 237 11.49 -41.46 16.53
C ALA A 237 12.83 -41.39 17.30
N ASN A 238 13.81 -42.22 16.93
CA ASN A 238 15.14 -42.16 17.52
C ASN A 238 15.91 -40.89 17.13
N MET A 239 15.72 -40.40 15.90
CA MET A 239 16.28 -39.14 15.41
C MET A 239 15.71 -37.93 16.17
N LEU A 240 14.39 -37.83 16.26
CA LEU A 240 13.69 -36.75 16.99
C LEU A 240 14.00 -36.75 18.49
N LYS A 241 14.21 -37.93 19.10
CA LYS A 241 14.64 -38.04 20.50
C LYS A 241 16.07 -37.55 20.74
N LYS A 242 16.98 -37.75 19.77
CA LYS A 242 18.39 -37.36 19.87
C LYS A 242 18.62 -35.88 19.60
N VAL A 243 17.74 -35.26 18.80
CA VAL A 243 17.83 -33.83 18.48
C VAL A 243 16.43 -33.21 18.64
N PRO A 244 15.97 -32.96 19.88
CA PRO A 244 14.67 -32.33 20.13
C PRO A 244 14.53 -30.95 19.45
N SER A 245 15.66 -30.31 19.17
CA SER A 245 15.76 -29.03 18.48
C SER A 245 15.74 -29.11 16.95
N MET A 246 15.76 -30.29 16.31
CA MET A 246 16.02 -30.41 14.86
C MET A 246 14.98 -29.73 13.97
N LYS A 247 13.75 -29.60 14.47
CA LYS A 247 12.66 -28.92 13.76
C LYS A 247 13.03 -27.47 13.45
N GLU A 248 13.67 -26.79 14.39
CA GLU A 248 13.96 -25.36 14.29
C GLU A 248 15.05 -25.05 13.24
N PRO A 249 16.21 -25.73 13.21
CA PRO A 249 17.16 -25.63 12.11
C PRO A 249 16.57 -26.03 10.76
N MET A 250 15.67 -27.02 10.69
CA MET A 250 15.01 -27.37 9.42
C MET A 250 14.05 -26.29 8.93
N ILE A 251 13.31 -25.64 9.85
CA ILE A 251 12.48 -24.48 9.53
C ILE A 251 13.35 -23.33 9.05
N GLU A 252 14.45 -23.04 9.75
CA GLU A 252 15.34 -21.93 9.45
C GLU A 252 16.10 -22.16 8.13
N ASP A 253 16.56 -23.38 7.87
CA ASP A 253 17.19 -23.79 6.62
C ASP A 253 16.20 -23.72 5.46
N TRP A 254 14.98 -24.23 5.63
CA TRP A 254 13.94 -24.11 4.60
C TRP A 254 13.55 -22.65 4.36
N PHE A 255 13.39 -21.86 5.43
CA PHE A 255 13.03 -20.44 5.35
C PHE A 255 14.12 -19.61 4.64
N ASN A 256 15.40 -19.88 4.92
CA ASN A 256 16.51 -19.14 4.31
C ASN A 256 16.86 -19.62 2.89
N ASN A 257 16.57 -20.88 2.54
CA ASN A 257 16.88 -21.46 1.24
C ASN A 257 15.68 -21.59 0.29
N SER A 258 14.45 -21.30 0.75
CA SER A 258 13.28 -21.26 -0.13
C SER A 258 13.31 -19.97 -0.95
N GLU A 259 13.99 -19.98 -2.09
CA GLU A 259 13.95 -18.89 -3.08
C GLU A 259 12.54 -18.64 -3.64
N SER A 260 11.59 -19.57 -3.44
CA SER A 260 10.38 -19.69 -4.27
C SER A 260 9.04 -19.42 -3.57
N SER A 261 8.99 -18.81 -2.39
CA SER A 261 7.67 -18.51 -1.77
C SER A 261 7.55 -17.18 -1.04
N THR A 262 8.65 -16.42 -0.93
CA THR A 262 8.65 -15.12 -0.25
C THR A 262 8.75 -14.01 -1.28
N SER A 263 7.80 -13.07 -1.27
CA SER A 263 7.91 -11.83 -2.05
C SER A 263 9.12 -11.05 -1.55
N THR A 264 10.25 -11.18 -2.23
CA THR A 264 11.47 -10.42 -1.92
C THR A 264 11.25 -8.98 -2.32
N ALA A 265 11.16 -8.07 -1.34
CA ALA A 265 11.21 -6.65 -1.61
C ALA A 265 12.67 -6.20 -1.68
N TRP A 266 12.88 -5.00 -2.23
CA TRP A 266 14.19 -4.38 -2.33
C TRP A 266 14.19 -3.07 -1.59
N VAL A 267 15.19 -2.83 -0.74
CA VAL A 267 15.34 -1.57 -0.02
C VAL A 267 16.69 -0.94 -0.34
N CYS A 268 16.70 0.38 -0.52
CA CYS A 268 17.92 1.18 -0.51
C CYS A 268 17.74 2.43 0.37
N ARG A 269 18.85 2.99 0.82
CA ARG A 269 18.89 4.21 1.65
C ARG A 269 19.59 5.31 0.89
N ARG A 270 19.16 6.55 1.10
CA ARG A 270 19.80 7.70 0.48
C ARG A 270 21.16 7.94 1.15
N LYS A 271 22.19 8.19 0.35
CA LYS A 271 23.59 8.34 0.81
C LYS A 271 23.79 9.54 1.75
N ASP A 272 23.07 10.63 1.50
CA ASP A 272 23.15 11.89 2.26
C ASP A 272 22.17 11.94 3.44
N SER A 273 21.21 11.00 3.52
CA SER A 273 20.18 10.95 4.56
C SER A 273 19.78 9.50 4.82
N PRO A 274 20.41 8.82 5.80
CA PRO A 274 20.14 7.41 6.09
C PRO A 274 18.70 7.11 6.53
N LYS A 275 17.96 8.14 6.97
CA LYS A 275 16.53 8.02 7.29
C LYS A 275 15.67 7.94 6.03
N ALA A 276 16.13 8.49 4.91
CA ALA A 276 15.41 8.45 3.65
C ALA A 276 15.59 7.08 2.98
N THR A 277 14.51 6.31 2.91
CA THR A 277 14.46 4.95 2.37
C THR A 277 13.59 4.90 1.11
N MET A 278 13.99 4.03 0.19
CA MET A 278 13.11 3.56 -0.88
C MET A 278 12.91 2.07 -0.73
N LEU A 279 11.67 1.65 -0.78
CA LEU A 279 11.25 0.26 -0.84
C LEU A 279 10.59 -0.01 -2.17
N PHE A 280 10.97 -1.11 -2.80
CA PHE A 280 10.34 -1.63 -4.00
C PHE A 280 9.75 -3.00 -3.70
N ILE A 281 8.45 -3.15 -3.88
CA ILE A 281 7.70 -4.39 -3.69
C ILE A 281 7.30 -4.91 -5.08
N PRO A 282 7.92 -6.00 -5.57
CA PRO A 282 7.62 -6.51 -6.89
C PRO A 282 6.25 -7.18 -6.94
N LYS A 283 5.64 -7.20 -8.12
CA LYS A 283 4.52 -8.10 -8.43
C LYS A 283 4.91 -9.56 -8.17
N VAL A 284 3.98 -10.36 -7.67
CA VAL A 284 4.20 -11.79 -7.41
C VAL A 284 3.95 -12.55 -8.71
N GLU A 285 4.94 -13.31 -9.19
CA GLU A 285 4.86 -14.02 -10.49
C GLU A 285 3.97 -15.27 -10.45
N ASP A 286 3.83 -15.90 -9.28
CA ASP A 286 3.13 -17.19 -9.12
C ASP A 286 1.61 -17.10 -8.87
N GLU A 287 1.00 -15.91 -8.92
CA GLU A 287 -0.47 -15.79 -8.87
C GLU A 287 -1.03 -16.06 -10.28
N GLU A 288 -1.25 -17.34 -10.58
CA GLU A 288 -1.69 -17.97 -11.85
C GLU A 288 -2.97 -17.39 -12.50
N GLU A 289 -3.54 -16.25 -12.07
CA GLU A 289 -4.86 -15.80 -12.56
C GLU A 289 -5.15 -14.29 -12.54
N SER A 290 -4.17 -13.40 -12.37
CA SER A 290 -4.44 -11.94 -12.38
C SER A 290 -3.44 -11.16 -13.22
N GLU A 291 -3.72 -11.00 -14.52
CA GLU A 291 -3.19 -9.83 -15.21
C GLU A 291 -3.61 -8.59 -14.42
N ALA A 292 -2.64 -7.91 -13.80
CA ALA A 292 -2.90 -6.69 -13.07
C ALA A 292 -3.68 -5.73 -13.98
N PRO A 293 -4.76 -5.09 -13.50
CA PRO A 293 -5.55 -4.24 -14.38
C PRO A 293 -4.69 -3.14 -14.99
N ARG A 294 -4.57 -3.09 -16.33
CA ARG A 294 -3.77 -2.07 -17.04
C ARG A 294 -4.56 -0.81 -17.40
N THR A 295 -5.67 -0.56 -16.71
CA THR A 295 -6.50 0.63 -16.91
C THR A 295 -5.73 1.89 -16.51
N SER A 296 -5.81 2.94 -17.34
CA SER A 296 -5.25 4.25 -17.03
C SER A 296 -6.33 5.34 -17.04
N SER A 297 -6.17 6.37 -16.22
CA SER A 297 -7.08 7.52 -16.22
C SER A 297 -7.20 8.16 -17.61
N SER A 298 -6.11 8.26 -18.38
CA SER A 298 -6.15 8.81 -19.74
C SER A 298 -7.02 7.96 -20.68
N ALA A 299 -6.90 6.63 -20.63
CA ALA A 299 -7.74 5.74 -21.42
C ALA A 299 -9.23 5.83 -21.03
N ILE A 300 -9.52 6.08 -19.74
CA ILE A 300 -10.89 6.30 -19.27
C ILE A 300 -11.44 7.64 -19.78
N ARG A 301 -10.65 8.72 -19.74
CA ARG A 301 -11.06 10.02 -20.29
C ARG A 301 -11.37 9.93 -21.78
N GLU A 302 -10.55 9.23 -22.54
CA GLU A 302 -10.82 8.94 -23.96
C GLU A 302 -12.08 8.11 -24.16
N LEU A 303 -12.36 7.15 -23.28
CA LEU A 303 -13.58 6.36 -23.33
C LEU A 303 -14.83 7.23 -23.08
N ILE A 304 -14.77 8.14 -22.10
CA ILE A 304 -15.85 9.10 -21.80
C ILE A 304 -16.15 9.97 -23.02
N LYS A 305 -15.11 10.57 -23.63
CA LYS A 305 -15.26 11.41 -24.83
C LYS A 305 -15.94 10.70 -26.00
N ASN A 306 -15.63 9.42 -26.18
CA ASN A 306 -16.03 8.64 -27.35
C ASN A 306 -17.19 7.67 -27.07
N ALA A 307 -17.90 7.81 -25.94
CA ALA A 307 -19.00 6.91 -25.59
C ALA A 307 -20.31 7.31 -26.29
N PRO A 308 -21.02 6.36 -26.92
CA PRO A 308 -22.38 6.59 -27.36
C PRO A 308 -23.32 6.90 -26.18
N PRO A 309 -24.35 7.74 -26.36
CA PRO A 309 -25.34 8.02 -25.34
C PRO A 309 -25.94 6.74 -24.75
N GLY A 310 -26.07 6.68 -23.42
CA GLY A 310 -26.65 5.53 -22.70
C GLY A 310 -25.81 4.24 -22.70
N LYS A 311 -24.57 4.27 -23.19
CA LYS A 311 -23.64 3.11 -23.16
C LYS A 311 -22.42 3.31 -22.26
N LEU A 312 -22.26 4.50 -21.67
CA LEU A 312 -21.04 4.85 -20.94
C LEU A 312 -20.83 3.96 -19.71
N GLU A 313 -21.83 3.79 -18.86
CA GLU A 313 -21.71 3.01 -17.62
C GLU A 313 -21.20 1.59 -17.85
N GLY A 314 -21.79 0.89 -18.84
CA GLY A 314 -21.37 -0.46 -19.22
C GLY A 314 -19.93 -0.52 -19.75
N ARG A 315 -19.43 0.55 -20.39
CA ARG A 315 -18.04 0.63 -20.87
C ARG A 315 -17.05 0.98 -19.75
N LEU A 316 -17.51 1.69 -18.73
CA LEU A 316 -16.74 2.04 -17.53
C LEU A 316 -16.67 0.90 -16.51
N SER A 317 -17.62 -0.03 -16.55
CA SER A 317 -17.64 -1.22 -15.69
C SER A 317 -16.36 -2.03 -15.80
N GLY A 318 -15.80 -2.41 -14.64
CA GLY A 318 -14.49 -3.07 -14.55
C GLY A 318 -13.30 -2.19 -14.98
N LYS A 319 -13.47 -0.87 -15.06
CA LYS A 319 -12.38 0.08 -15.33
C LYS A 319 -12.26 1.13 -14.25
N VAL A 320 -13.36 1.77 -13.88
CA VAL A 320 -13.40 2.76 -12.79
C VAL A 320 -13.86 2.12 -11.48
N LEU A 321 -13.62 2.79 -10.34
CA LEU A 321 -14.04 2.26 -9.03
C LEU A 321 -15.56 2.21 -8.89
N HIS A 322 -16.23 3.32 -9.21
CA HIS A 322 -17.69 3.46 -9.12
C HIS A 322 -18.24 4.05 -10.44
N PRO A 323 -18.57 3.19 -11.42
CA PRO A 323 -19.04 3.62 -12.74
C PRO A 323 -20.32 4.44 -12.70
N ASP A 324 -21.25 4.06 -11.83
CA ASP A 324 -22.53 4.72 -11.58
C ASP A 324 -22.35 6.15 -11.06
N ILE A 325 -21.51 6.34 -10.03
CA ILE A 325 -21.21 7.67 -9.47
C ILE A 325 -20.52 8.55 -10.51
N LEU A 326 -19.61 7.98 -11.32
CA LEU A 326 -18.97 8.74 -12.38
C LEU A 326 -19.97 9.18 -13.46
N CYS A 327 -20.88 8.30 -13.87
CA CYS A 327 -21.96 8.65 -14.79
C CYS A 327 -22.87 9.74 -14.23
N GLU A 328 -23.22 9.66 -12.94
CA GLU A 328 -24.01 10.70 -12.26
C GLU A 328 -23.32 12.07 -12.33
N ILE A 329 -22.05 12.15 -11.92
CA ILE A 329 -21.24 13.39 -12.01
C ILE A 329 -21.20 13.93 -13.45
N LEU A 330 -21.05 13.05 -14.43
CA LEU A 330 -21.00 13.44 -15.84
C LEU A 330 -22.34 13.99 -16.33
N SER A 331 -23.46 13.39 -15.93
CA SER A 331 -24.79 13.88 -16.28
C SER A 331 -25.12 15.20 -15.59
N GLU A 332 -24.71 15.39 -14.33
CA GLU A 332 -24.83 16.69 -13.62
C GLU A 332 -24.07 17.81 -14.34
N ARG A 333 -22.97 17.48 -15.00
CA ARG A 333 -22.15 18.41 -15.81
C ARG A 333 -22.64 18.58 -17.26
N GLY A 334 -23.70 17.86 -17.67
CA GLY A 334 -24.20 17.89 -19.05
C GLY A 334 -23.26 17.24 -20.07
N LEU A 335 -22.38 16.34 -19.64
CA LEU A 335 -21.41 15.63 -20.48
C LEU A 335 -21.89 14.24 -20.93
N CYS A 336 -23.04 13.76 -20.42
CA CYS A 336 -23.62 12.43 -20.72
C CYS A 336 -25.15 12.44 -20.70
#